data_AF-A0A2V9PLJ8-F1
#
_entry.id   AF-A0A2V9PLJ8-F1
#
_cell.length_a   1.000
_cell.length_b   1.000
_cell.length_c   1.000
_cell.angle_alpha   90.00
_cell.angle_beta   90.00
_cell.angle_gamma   90.00
#
_symmetry.space_group_name_H-M   'P 1'
#
loop_
_entity.id
_entity.type
_entity.pdbx_description
1 polymer ?
#
loop_
_entity_poly.entity_id
_entity_poly.type
_entity_poly.pdbx_seq_one_letter_code
_entity_poly.pdbx_strand_id
1 'polypeptide(L)'
;MVGAPVPTPTQIVEIDCRHVWRELTNYMEGDLTPEMRDRVTHHLQGCKHCTAIYDGTRNVVRLLGDEKAIELPQGFSQRLYQRLASR
;
A
#
# COMPACT_ATOMS: atom_id res chain seq x y z
N MET A 1 -21.73 26.48 -2.54
CA MET A 1 -20.54 25.66 -2.20
C MET A 1 -21.03 24.46 -1.40
N VAL A 2 -21.78 23.58 -2.06
CA VAL A 2 -22.47 22.46 -1.39
C VAL A 2 -21.38 21.49 -0.97
N GLY A 3 -21.14 21.40 0.35
CA GLY A 3 -20.16 20.47 0.90
C GLY A 3 -20.51 19.06 0.46
N ALA A 4 -19.54 18.38 -0.15
CA ALA A 4 -19.68 16.98 -0.50
C ALA A 4 -20.05 16.18 0.76
N PRO A 5 -20.97 15.22 0.68
CA PRO A 5 -21.35 14.43 1.83
C PRO A 5 -20.14 13.66 2.35
N VAL A 6 -19.80 13.87 3.63
CA VAL A 6 -18.84 13.04 4.36
C VAL A 6 -19.45 11.64 4.46
N PRO A 7 -18.79 10.58 3.97
CA PRO A 7 -19.29 9.22 4.18
C PRO A 7 -19.20 8.87 5.67
N THR A 8 -20.37 8.68 6.28
CA THR A 8 -20.62 8.12 7.61
C THR A 8 -19.88 6.78 7.77
N PRO A 9 -19.37 6.41 8.96
CA PRO A 9 -18.64 5.16 9.14
C PRO A 9 -19.54 3.96 8.88
N THR A 10 -19.42 3.38 7.67
CA THR A 10 -19.95 2.07 7.36
C THR A 10 -19.26 1.07 8.27
N GLN A 11 -20.07 0.27 8.97
CA GLN A 11 -19.63 -0.79 9.87
C GLN A 11 -18.44 -1.56 9.27
N ILE A 12 -17.29 -1.52 9.94
CA ILE A 12 -16.11 -2.29 9.56
C ILE A 12 -16.48 -3.77 9.79
N VAL A 13 -16.96 -4.45 8.75
CA VAL A 13 -17.18 -5.90 8.78
C VAL A 13 -15.82 -6.55 8.99
N GLU A 14 -15.66 -7.17 10.15
CA GLU A 14 -14.42 -7.86 10.54
C GLU A 14 -14.12 -8.98 9.53
N ILE A 15 -12.96 -8.91 8.88
CA ILE A 15 -12.50 -9.95 7.95
C ILE A 15 -11.51 -10.87 8.66
N ASP A 16 -11.53 -12.16 8.31
CA ASP A 16 -10.61 -13.15 8.88
C ASP A 16 -9.23 -13.13 8.21
N CYS A 17 -8.25 -13.79 8.84
CA CYS A 17 -6.87 -13.85 8.34
C CYS A 17 -6.78 -14.44 6.92
N ARG A 18 -7.60 -15.43 6.57
CA ARG A 18 -7.55 -16.08 5.26
C ARG A 18 -8.02 -15.12 4.17
N HIS A 19 -9.03 -14.31 4.47
CA HIS A 19 -9.46 -13.25 3.57
C HIS A 19 -8.34 -12.23 3.36
N VAL A 20 -7.69 -11.78 4.44
CA VAL A 20 -6.55 -10.85 4.34
C VAL A 20 -5.43 -11.41 3.48
N TRP A 21 -5.09 -12.70 3.62
CA TRP A 21 -4.03 -13.30 2.81
C TRP A 21 -4.36 -13.34 1.33
N ARG A 22 -5.64 -13.57 0.98
CA ARG A 22 -6.09 -13.54 -0.42
C ARG A 22 -6.01 -12.15 -1.02
N GLU A 23 -6.31 -11.12 -0.23
CA GLU A 23 -6.31 -9.72 -0.68
C GLU A 23 -4.95 -9.04 -0.48
N LEU A 24 -3.95 -9.71 0.09
CA LEU A 24 -2.67 -9.10 0.47
C LEU A 24 -1.93 -8.51 -0.73
N THR A 25 -1.90 -9.23 -1.86
CA THR A 25 -1.29 -8.76 -3.10
C THR A 25 -2.04 -7.55 -3.65
N ASN A 26 -3.37 -7.60 -3.71
CA ASN A 26 -4.21 -6.48 -4.15
C ASN A 26 -4.02 -5.26 -3.25
N TYR A 27 -3.89 -5.48 -1.94
CA TYR A 27 -3.60 -4.43 -0.96
C TYR A 27 -2.24 -3.77 -1.20
N MET A 28 -1.20 -4.55 -1.53
CA MET A 28 0.14 -4.04 -1.85
C MET A 28 0.18 -3.23 -3.14
N GLU A 29 -0.50 -3.72 -4.20
CA GLU A 29 -0.58 -3.04 -5.50
C GLU A 29 -1.59 -1.88 -5.49
N GLY A 30 -2.38 -1.78 -4.42
CA GLY A 30 -3.42 -0.79 -4.25
C GLY A 30 -4.69 -1.00 -5.07
N ASP A 31 -4.86 -2.21 -5.60
CA ASP A 31 -6.01 -2.67 -6.40
C ASP A 31 -7.15 -3.20 -5.50
N LEU A 32 -7.50 -2.41 -4.49
CA LEU A 32 -8.64 -2.69 -3.61
C LEU A 32 -9.62 -1.54 -3.65
N THR A 33 -10.90 -1.86 -3.51
CA THR A 33 -11.91 -0.84 -3.20
C THR A 33 -11.55 -0.15 -1.89
N PRO A 34 -11.90 1.14 -1.69
CA PRO A 34 -11.60 1.87 -0.45
C PRO A 34 -12.09 1.10 0.80
N GLU A 35 -13.29 0.55 0.70
CA GLU A 35 -13.93 -0.19 1.79
C GLU A 35 -13.23 -1.54 2.11
N MET A 36 -12.65 -2.23 1.12
CA MET A 36 -11.83 -3.42 1.37
C MET A 36 -10.46 -3.04 1.94
N ARG A 37 -9.86 -1.96 1.44
CA ARG A 37 -8.60 -1.44 1.96
C ARG A 37 -8.70 -1.09 3.44
N ASP A 38 -9.77 -0.43 3.87
CA ASP A 38 -9.99 -0.06 5.27
C ASP A 38 -10.12 -1.30 6.17
N ARG A 39 -10.85 -2.33 5.72
CA ARG A 39 -10.98 -3.60 6.45
C ARG A 39 -9.66 -4.35 6.59
N VAL A 40 -8.88 -4.45 5.50
CA VAL A 40 -7.53 -5.05 5.53
C VAL A 40 -6.61 -4.27 6.45
N THR A 41 -6.62 -2.93 6.36
CA THR A 41 -5.80 -2.06 7.21
C THR A 41 -6.14 -2.26 8.69
N HIS A 42 -7.43 -2.28 9.03
CA HIS A 42 -7.90 -2.51 10.40
C HIS A 42 -7.45 -3.88 10.92
N HIS A 43 -7.57 -4.94 10.11
CA HIS A 43 -7.11 -6.27 10.51
C HIS A 43 -5.59 -6.32 10.72
N LEU A 44 -4.79 -5.69 9.86
CA LEU A 44 -3.33 -5.62 10.00
C LEU A 44 -2.89 -4.86 11.25
N GLN A 45 -3.70 -3.91 11.75
CA GLN A 45 -3.45 -3.21 13.02
C GLN A 45 -3.71 -4.10 14.25
N GLY A 46 -4.68 -5.01 14.16
CA GLY A 46 -5.10 -5.88 15.28
C GLY A 46 -4.44 -7.26 15.32
N CYS A 47 -3.95 -7.78 14.19
CA CYS A 47 -3.51 -9.17 14.07
C CYS A 47 -2.01 -9.28 13.75
N LYS A 48 -1.20 -9.54 14.79
CA LYS A 48 0.27 -9.70 14.67
C LYS A 48 0.71 -10.73 13.63
N HIS A 49 -0.07 -11.79 13.45
CA HIS A 49 0.26 -12.84 12.49
C HIS A 49 0.14 -12.35 11.04
N CYS A 50 -0.94 -11.64 10.72
CA CYS A 50 -1.13 -11.04 9.41
C CYS A 50 -0.13 -9.91 9.15
N THR A 51 0.20 -9.10 10.16
CA THR A 51 1.28 -8.10 10.05
C THR A 51 2.61 -8.75 9.68
N ALA A 52 2.99 -9.84 10.36
CA ALA A 52 4.24 -10.56 10.07
C ALA A 52 4.27 -11.13 8.64
N ILE A 53 3.15 -11.65 8.15
CA ILE A 53 3.03 -12.14 6.76
C ILE A 53 3.15 -10.99 5.75
N TYR A 54 2.50 -9.86 6.02
CA TYR A 54 2.58 -8.65 5.19
C TYR A 54 4.01 -8.14 5.10
N ASP A 55 4.67 -7.96 6.24
CA ASP A 55 6.05 -7.48 6.31
C ASP A 55 7.03 -8.45 5.63
N GLY A 56 6.82 -9.76 5.82
CA GLY A 56 7.61 -10.81 5.15
C GLY A 56 7.48 -10.74 3.64
N THR A 57 6.26 -10.66 3.12
CA THR A 57 5.99 -10.54 1.68
C THR A 57 6.64 -9.29 1.10
N ARG A 58 6.48 -8.14 1.77
CA ARG A 58 7.11 -6.87 1.35
C ARG A 58 8.64 -6.96 1.37
N ASN A 59 9.23 -7.64 2.35
CA ASN A 59 10.66 -7.84 2.41
C ASN A 59 11.18 -8.70 1.26
N VAL A 60 10.47 -9.79 0.90
CA VAL A 60 10.82 -10.62 -0.26
C VAL A 60 10.78 -9.81 -1.56
N VAL A 61 9.71 -9.03 -1.78
CA VAL A 61 9.60 -8.15 -2.95
C VAL A 61 10.77 -7.16 -3.01
N ARG A 62 11.13 -6.56 -1.87
CA ARG A 62 12.29 -5.65 -1.78
C ARG A 62 13.60 -6.35 -2.14
N LEU A 63 13.85 -7.54 -1.56
CA LEU A 63 15.08 -8.30 -1.82
C LEU A 63 15.22 -8.69 -3.30
N LEU A 64 14.12 -9.09 -3.95
CA LEU A 64 14.10 -9.41 -5.38
C LEU A 64 14.24 -8.15 -6.27
N GLY A 65 13.73 -7.01 -5.81
CA GLY A 65 13.85 -5.73 -6.52
C GLY A 65 15.23 -5.08 -6.42
N ASP A 66 15.97 -5.35 -5.34
CA ASP A 66 17.29 -4.74 -5.05
C ASP A 66 18.37 -5.16 -6.05
N GLU A 67 18.25 -6.36 -6.64
CA GLU A 67 19.19 -6.88 -7.64
C GLU A 67 19.20 -6.07 -8.96
N LYS A 68 18.28 -5.11 -9.13
CA LYS A 68 18.21 -4.21 -10.28
C LYS A 68 18.37 -2.74 -9.89
N ALA A 69 19.46 -2.41 -9.22
CA ALA A 69 19.95 -1.03 -9.24
C ALA A 69 20.30 -0.66 -10.71
N ILE A 70 19.32 -0.13 -11.43
CA ILE A 70 19.53 0.44 -12.77
C ILE A 70 20.43 1.64 -12.57
N GLU A 71 21.61 1.65 -13.20
CA GLU A 71 22.44 2.85 -13.23
C GLU A 71 21.63 3.98 -13.88
N LEU A 72 21.38 5.02 -13.10
CA LEU A 72 20.64 6.17 -13.59
C LEU A 72 21.49 6.91 -14.63
N PRO A 73 20.91 7.32 -15.77
CA PRO A 73 21.61 8.17 -16.73
C PRO A 73 22.16 9.42 -16.06
N GLN A 74 23.35 9.86 -16.49
CA GLN A 74 24.01 11.02 -15.91
C GLN A 74 23.06 12.24 -15.84
N GLY A 75 23.02 12.87 -14.67
CA GLY A 75 22.19 14.05 -14.40
C GLY A 75 20.68 13.77 -14.28
N PHE A 76 20.21 12.51 -14.25
CA PHE A 76 18.79 12.19 -14.06
C PHE A 76 18.20 12.83 -12.80
N SER A 77 18.87 12.64 -11.65
CA SER A 77 18.42 13.20 -10.37
C SER A 77 18.36 14.73 -10.39
N GLN A 78 19.34 15.39 -11.02
CA GLN A 78 19.36 16.85 -11.16
C GLN A 78 18.12 17.36 -11.92
N ARG A 79 17.80 16.74 -13.07
CA ARG A 79 16.62 17.09 -13.87
C ARG A 79 15.31 16.81 -13.13
N LEU A 80 15.26 15.72 -12.36
CA LEU A 80 14.11 15.36 -11.54
C LEU A 80 13.86 16.41 -10.46
N TYR A 81 14.89 16.78 -9.68
CA TYR A 81 14.77 17.80 -8.64
C TYR A 81 14.34 19.16 -9.20
N GLN A 82 14.88 19.56 -10.35
CA GLN A 82 14.46 20.80 -11.04
C GLN A 82 12.96 20.81 -11.37
N ARG A 83 12.41 19.67 -11.83
CA ARG A 83 10.98 19.56 -12.14
C ARG A 83 10.08 19.52 -10.90
N LEU A 84 10.53 18.91 -9.82
CA LEU A 84 9.78 18.85 -8.57
C LEU A 84 9.75 20.22 -7.87
N ALA A 85 10.83 20.98 -7.94
CA ALA A 85 10.92 22.33 -7.36
C ALA A 85 10.16 23.39 -8.17
N SER A 86 9.87 23.15 -9.45
CA SER A 86 9.09 24.05 -10.30
C SER A 86 7.57 23.84 -10.19
N ARG A 87 7.09 23.28 -9.08
CA ARG A 87 5.68 22.91 -8.85
C ARG A 87 5.13 23.58 -7.61
#